data_AF-A0A6S6T2J9-F1
#
_entry.id   AF-A0A6S6T2J9-F1
#
_cell.length_a   1.000
_cell.length_b   1.000
_cell.length_c   1.000
_cell.angle_alpha   90.00
_cell.angle_beta   90.00
_cell.angle_gamma   90.00
#
_symmetry.space_group_name_H-M   'P 1'
#
loop_
_entity.id
_entity.type
_entity.pdbx_description
1 polymer ?
#
loop_
_entity_poly.entity_id
_entity_poly.type
_entity_poly.pdbx_seq_one_letter_code
_entity_poly.pdbx_strand_id
1 'polypeptide(L)'
;MIFILDTCTINNLLQIDLIDNDEDYELEYDYLDKINQVFKIKLSQKNYDELKNTFSKNFSDGNKIKFIRNYMSKNIPSYLNIVDNVDFDSSLNFIKKVCPKYKDEDNGELHSTAYALYLNRYESSLAFQTYFITDDDEAIQDFQDIFRSNFLGEVFTTIDLLLILSIYEIISYKNVMDFAHNLKKQYIQNYTNVLNEIQTLQKKNLPTKEIAFLSKLHEDIHHLDFDKVQKNMEKSEYISIKRKQTSIDIFLKNLLNEDLKKVTILDKKIEEIKSKYWTTDKI
;
A
#
# COMPACT_ATOMS: atom_id res chain seq x y z
N MET A 1 -4.65 -16.78 15.60
CA MET A 1 -5.26 -15.67 14.84
C MET A 1 -5.07 -15.95 13.35
N ILE A 2 -6.04 -15.53 12.54
CA ILE A 2 -5.99 -15.60 11.09
C ILE A 2 -5.85 -14.18 10.55
N PHE A 3 -4.82 -13.94 9.75
CA PHE A 3 -4.63 -12.68 9.03
C PHE A 3 -5.00 -12.87 7.57
N ILE A 4 -6.04 -12.16 7.14
CA ILE A 4 -6.42 -12.08 5.73
C ILE A 4 -5.71 -10.86 5.16
N LEU A 5 -4.79 -11.10 4.24
CA LEU A 5 -3.96 -10.03 3.68
C LEU A 5 -4.56 -9.50 2.39
N ASP A 6 -4.62 -8.18 2.28
CA ASP A 6 -4.96 -7.49 1.05
C ASP A 6 -3.80 -7.48 0.04
N THR A 7 -4.12 -7.18 -1.22
CA THR A 7 -3.16 -7.06 -2.33
C THR A 7 -2.12 -5.97 -2.05
N CYS A 8 -2.54 -4.80 -1.56
CA CYS A 8 -1.65 -3.70 -1.22
C CYS A 8 -0.70 -4.05 -0.07
N THR A 9 -1.20 -4.74 0.96
CA THR A 9 -0.41 -5.23 2.09
C THR A 9 0.73 -6.14 1.63
N ILE A 10 0.43 -7.15 0.82
CA ILE A 10 1.45 -8.08 0.30
C ILE A 10 2.48 -7.34 -0.55
N ASN A 11 2.04 -6.43 -1.41
CA ASN A 11 2.94 -5.59 -2.19
C ASN A 11 3.87 -4.77 -1.29
N ASN A 12 3.34 -4.07 -0.28
CA ASN A 12 4.16 -3.25 0.61
C ASN A 12 5.19 -4.10 1.37
N LEU A 13 4.77 -5.25 1.91
CA LEU A 13 5.67 -6.18 2.62
C LEU A 13 6.82 -6.68 1.73
N LEU A 14 6.56 -6.97 0.46
CA LEU A 14 7.59 -7.46 -0.47
C LEU A 14 8.48 -6.34 -1.02
N GLN A 15 7.90 -5.20 -1.36
CA GLN A 15 8.61 -4.14 -2.08
C GLN A 15 9.50 -3.29 -1.16
N ILE A 16 9.05 -3.06 0.08
CA ILE A 16 9.81 -2.27 1.07
C ILE A 16 10.98 -3.07 1.65
N ASP A 17 10.84 -4.39 1.74
CA ASP A 17 11.85 -5.30 2.28
C ASP A 17 12.89 -5.74 1.25
N LEU A 18 12.70 -5.36 -0.03
CA LEU A 18 13.57 -5.75 -1.12
C LEU A 18 14.89 -4.98 -1.09
N ILE A 19 16.00 -5.70 -0.93
CA ILE A 19 17.36 -5.14 -0.95
C ILE A 19 18.15 -5.65 -2.16
N ASP A 20 19.10 -4.83 -2.60
CA ASP A 20 20.02 -5.11 -3.71
C ASP A 20 21.35 -5.62 -3.13
N ASN A 21 21.76 -6.81 -3.53
CA ASN A 21 22.97 -7.47 -3.04
C ASN A 21 23.90 -7.81 -4.22
N ASP A 22 24.37 -6.75 -4.90
CA ASP A 22 25.31 -6.67 -6.05
C ASP A 22 24.99 -7.56 -7.27
N GLU A 23 24.83 -8.87 -7.07
CA GLU A 23 24.55 -9.88 -8.08
C GLU A 23 23.10 -10.40 -8.05
N ASP A 24 22.39 -10.25 -6.92
CA ASP A 24 21.03 -10.76 -6.74
C ASP A 24 20.15 -9.84 -5.85
N TYR A 25 18.85 -10.12 -5.86
CA TYR A 25 17.87 -9.49 -4.98
C TYR A 25 17.45 -10.43 -3.86
N GLU A 26 17.23 -9.89 -2.67
CA GLU A 26 16.71 -10.64 -1.53
C GLU A 26 15.73 -9.81 -0.69
N LEU A 27 15.03 -10.47 0.21
CA LEU A 27 14.20 -9.83 1.23
C LEU A 27 15.02 -9.75 2.53
N GLU A 28 15.21 -8.56 3.08
CA GLU A 28 16.05 -8.36 4.28
C GLU A 28 15.52 -9.14 5.49
N TYR A 29 14.19 -9.11 5.71
CA TYR A 29 13.56 -9.78 6.84
C TYR A 29 12.63 -10.94 6.44
N ASP A 30 12.13 -10.92 5.21
CA ASP A 30 11.08 -11.80 4.70
C ASP A 30 9.83 -11.77 5.61
N TYR A 31 9.23 -10.58 5.74
CA TYR A 31 8.11 -10.36 6.66
C TYR A 31 6.96 -11.35 6.48
N LEU A 32 6.64 -11.77 5.24
CA LEU A 32 5.59 -12.74 4.97
C LEU A 32 5.89 -14.11 5.59
N ASP A 33 7.13 -14.60 5.47
CA ASP A 33 7.55 -15.83 6.13
C ASP A 33 7.48 -15.67 7.66
N LYS A 34 7.98 -14.56 8.20
CA LYS A 34 7.91 -14.26 9.64
C LYS A 34 6.50 -14.23 10.19
N ILE A 35 5.55 -13.61 9.47
CA ILE A 35 4.14 -13.60 9.84
C ILE A 35 3.61 -15.05 9.84
N ASN A 36 3.89 -15.83 8.80
CA ASN A 36 3.37 -17.18 8.65
C ASN A 36 3.91 -18.19 9.67
N GLN A 37 5.08 -17.92 10.26
CA GLN A 37 5.64 -18.73 11.34
C GLN A 37 4.84 -18.62 12.64
N VAL A 38 4.14 -17.51 12.87
CA VAL A 38 3.44 -17.23 14.15
C VAL A 38 1.92 -17.16 13.97
N PHE A 39 1.45 -16.76 12.80
CA PHE A 39 0.04 -16.55 12.51
C PHE A 39 -0.37 -17.27 11.23
N LYS A 40 -1.65 -17.64 11.14
CA LYS A 40 -2.18 -18.25 9.92
C LYS A 40 -2.46 -17.15 8.90
N ILE A 41 -1.72 -17.13 7.80
CA ILE A 41 -2.01 -16.25 6.67
C ILE A 41 -3.09 -16.88 5.80
N LYS A 42 -4.03 -16.05 5.36
CA LYS A 42 -5.06 -16.40 4.38
C LYS A 42 -5.17 -15.31 3.31
N LEU A 43 -5.45 -15.75 2.08
CA LEU A 43 -5.59 -14.87 0.93
C LEU A 43 -6.76 -15.33 0.06
N SER A 44 -7.57 -14.39 -0.42
CA SER A 44 -8.63 -14.70 -1.38
C SER A 44 -8.04 -14.94 -2.78
N GLN A 45 -8.70 -15.76 -3.60
CA GLN A 45 -8.27 -15.98 -4.98
C GLN A 45 -8.24 -14.68 -5.78
N LYS A 46 -9.23 -13.80 -5.57
CA LYS A 46 -9.33 -12.48 -6.20
C LYS A 46 -8.10 -11.61 -5.92
N ASN A 47 -7.69 -11.51 -4.65
CA ASN A 47 -6.50 -10.74 -4.28
C ASN A 47 -5.22 -11.32 -4.92
N TYR A 48 -5.10 -12.65 -5.01
CA TYR A 48 -3.94 -13.25 -5.69
C TYR A 48 -3.92 -12.95 -7.19
N ASP A 49 -5.08 -12.95 -7.84
CA ASP A 49 -5.20 -12.59 -9.25
C ASP A 49 -4.87 -11.11 -9.50
N GLU A 50 -5.32 -10.21 -8.62
CA GLU A 50 -4.95 -8.80 -8.64
C GLU A 50 -3.46 -8.58 -8.37
N LEU A 51 -2.88 -9.31 -7.41
CA LEU A 51 -1.48 -9.22 -7.05
C LEU A 51 -0.58 -9.53 -8.25
N LYS A 52 -0.88 -10.60 -9.00
CA LYS A 52 -0.15 -10.97 -10.23
C LYS A 52 -0.12 -9.84 -11.27
N ASN A 53 -1.14 -9.00 -11.31
CA ASN A 53 -1.27 -7.91 -12.28
C ASN A 53 -0.71 -6.56 -11.77
N THR A 54 -0.48 -6.43 -10.46
CA THR A 54 -0.16 -5.13 -9.83
C THR A 54 1.25 -5.06 -9.26
N PHE A 55 1.86 -6.18 -8.85
CA PHE A 55 3.13 -6.17 -8.11
C PHE A 55 4.28 -5.49 -8.86
N SER A 56 4.30 -5.55 -10.20
CA SER A 56 5.38 -4.99 -11.01
C SER A 56 5.23 -3.50 -11.31
N LYS A 57 4.10 -2.86 -10.95
CA LYS A 57 3.81 -1.47 -11.33
C LYS A 57 4.85 -0.48 -10.80
N ASN A 58 5.47 -0.78 -9.67
CA ASN A 58 6.44 0.09 -9.00
C ASN A 58 7.90 -0.23 -9.37
N PHE A 59 8.15 -1.19 -10.27
CA PHE A 59 9.49 -1.59 -10.67
C PHE A 59 9.76 -1.30 -12.14
N SER A 60 10.86 -0.61 -12.41
CA SER A 60 11.44 -0.50 -13.75
C SER A 60 12.48 -1.59 -14.01
N ASP A 61 13.02 -2.24 -12.97
CA ASP A 61 14.04 -3.27 -13.08
C ASP A 61 13.42 -4.66 -13.27
N GLY A 62 13.73 -5.29 -14.42
CA GLY A 62 13.28 -6.63 -14.76
C GLY A 62 13.78 -7.72 -13.81
N ASN A 63 14.95 -7.54 -13.18
CA ASN A 63 15.50 -8.51 -12.22
C ASN A 63 14.71 -8.47 -10.90
N LYS A 64 14.37 -7.27 -10.39
CA LYS A 64 13.46 -7.11 -9.23
C LYS A 64 12.11 -7.78 -9.47
N ILE A 65 11.54 -7.52 -10.65
CA ILE A 65 10.26 -8.13 -11.07
C ILE A 65 10.39 -9.66 -11.11
N LYS A 66 11.47 -10.19 -11.66
CA LYS A 66 11.72 -11.64 -11.73
C LYS A 66 11.84 -12.27 -10.35
N PHE A 67 12.60 -11.64 -9.43
CA PHE A 67 12.75 -12.10 -8.06
C PHE A 67 11.39 -12.19 -7.35
N ILE A 68 10.63 -11.08 -7.32
CA ILE A 68 9.33 -11.05 -6.65
C ILE A 68 8.36 -12.05 -7.28
N ARG A 69 8.34 -12.17 -8.61
CA ARG A 69 7.50 -13.15 -9.30
C ARG A 69 7.82 -14.59 -8.87
N ASN A 70 9.10 -14.92 -8.75
CA ASN A 70 9.56 -16.25 -8.32
C ASN A 70 9.24 -16.50 -6.85
N TYR A 71 9.43 -15.50 -5.98
CA TYR A 71 9.03 -15.58 -4.59
C TYR A 71 7.52 -15.83 -4.49
N MET A 72 6.72 -15.03 -5.21
CA MET A 72 5.26 -15.14 -5.19
C MET A 72 4.78 -16.51 -5.64
N SER A 73 5.31 -17.03 -6.75
CA SER A 73 4.89 -18.33 -7.29
C SER A 73 5.23 -19.50 -6.36
N LYS A 74 6.28 -19.36 -5.56
CA LYS A 74 6.69 -20.38 -4.58
C LYS A 74 5.88 -20.32 -3.28
N ASN A 75 5.67 -19.13 -2.73
CA ASN A 75 5.20 -18.96 -1.36
C ASN A 75 3.70 -18.66 -1.26
N ILE A 76 3.17 -17.77 -2.10
CA ILE A 76 1.79 -17.26 -1.98
C ILE A 76 0.71 -18.33 -2.20
N PRO A 77 0.86 -19.33 -3.10
CA PRO A 77 -0.14 -20.38 -3.26
C PRO A 77 -0.47 -21.15 -1.97
N SER A 78 0.46 -21.23 -1.02
CA SER A 78 0.24 -21.89 0.27
C SER A 78 -0.75 -21.15 1.18
N TYR A 79 -0.97 -19.85 0.93
CA TYR A 79 -1.91 -19.02 1.69
C TYR A 79 -3.32 -19.07 1.11
N LEU A 80 -3.46 -19.51 -0.14
CA LEU A 80 -4.74 -19.75 -0.79
C LEU A 80 -5.41 -20.95 -0.13
N ASN A 81 -6.70 -20.83 0.14
CA ASN A 81 -7.50 -21.95 0.58
C ASN A 81 -8.55 -22.24 -0.49
N ILE A 82 -8.87 -23.51 -0.65
CA ILE A 82 -10.04 -23.91 -1.42
C ILE A 82 -11.25 -23.59 -0.54
N VAL A 83 -12.16 -22.79 -1.06
CA VAL A 83 -13.43 -22.44 -0.41
C VAL A 83 -14.56 -23.26 -1.02
N ASP A 84 -15.59 -23.54 -0.23
CA ASP A 84 -16.87 -23.94 -0.81
C ASP A 84 -17.51 -22.74 -1.50
N ASN A 85 -17.75 -22.84 -2.81
CA ASN A 85 -18.23 -21.71 -3.61
C ASN A 85 -19.63 -21.26 -3.17
N VAL A 86 -20.50 -22.17 -2.72
CA VAL A 86 -21.86 -21.82 -2.32
C VAL A 86 -21.85 -21.00 -1.03
N ASP A 87 -21.08 -21.45 -0.04
CA ASP A 87 -20.96 -20.77 1.26
C ASP A 87 -20.16 -19.47 1.17
N PHE A 88 -19.14 -19.43 0.30
CA PHE A 88 -18.40 -18.20 -0.01
C PHE A 88 -19.30 -17.17 -0.70
N ASP A 89 -20.04 -17.57 -1.74
CA ASP A 89 -20.98 -16.70 -2.46
C ASP A 89 -22.09 -16.18 -1.54
N SER A 90 -22.56 -17.00 -0.59
CA SER A 90 -23.50 -16.58 0.45
C SER A 90 -22.92 -15.43 1.30
N SER A 91 -21.66 -15.55 1.72
CA SER A 91 -20.95 -14.52 2.48
C SER A 91 -20.76 -13.24 1.65
N LEU A 92 -20.32 -13.37 0.40
CA LEU A 92 -20.15 -12.26 -0.53
C LEU A 92 -21.45 -11.50 -0.78
N ASN A 93 -22.54 -12.22 -1.06
CA ASN A 93 -23.87 -11.63 -1.27
C ASN A 93 -24.40 -10.93 -0.02
N PHE A 94 -24.11 -11.47 1.18
CA PHE A 94 -24.44 -10.78 2.42
C PHE A 94 -23.72 -9.43 2.52
N ILE A 95 -22.40 -9.38 2.28
CA ILE A 95 -21.64 -8.12 2.30
C ILE A 95 -22.19 -7.12 1.30
N LYS A 96 -22.43 -7.53 0.05
CA LYS A 96 -23.03 -6.67 -1.00
C LYS A 96 -24.40 -6.11 -0.63
N LYS A 97 -25.19 -6.87 0.15
CA LYS A 97 -26.51 -6.45 0.62
C LYS A 97 -26.43 -5.40 1.73
N VAL A 98 -25.48 -5.53 2.65
CA VAL A 98 -25.34 -4.61 3.79
C VAL A 98 -24.50 -3.38 3.47
N CYS A 99 -23.62 -3.46 2.46
CA CYS A 99 -22.84 -2.34 1.94
C CYS A 99 -23.15 -2.10 0.44
N PRO A 100 -24.21 -1.33 0.12
CA PRO A 100 -24.66 -1.12 -1.26
C PRO A 100 -23.62 -0.51 -2.22
N LYS A 101 -22.61 0.20 -1.70
CA LYS A 101 -21.44 0.69 -2.47
C LYS A 101 -20.83 -0.45 -3.31
N TYR A 102 -20.76 -1.65 -2.73
CA TYR A 102 -20.12 -2.81 -3.34
C TYR A 102 -21.05 -3.72 -4.13
N LYS A 103 -22.30 -3.31 -4.38
CA LYS A 103 -23.27 -4.14 -5.11
C LYS A 103 -22.74 -4.53 -6.49
N ASP A 104 -22.22 -3.55 -7.21
CA ASP A 104 -21.70 -3.69 -8.57
C ASP A 104 -20.16 -3.74 -8.62
N GLU A 105 -19.49 -3.65 -7.47
CA GLU A 105 -18.03 -3.79 -7.37
C GLU A 105 -17.61 -5.25 -7.18
N ASP A 106 -16.39 -5.54 -7.61
CA ASP A 106 -15.77 -6.86 -7.51
C ASP A 106 -14.24 -6.70 -7.39
N ASN A 107 -13.77 -6.29 -6.21
CA ASN A 107 -12.37 -6.05 -5.88
C ASN A 107 -11.86 -6.97 -4.76
N GLY A 108 -10.55 -6.99 -4.55
CA GLY A 108 -9.89 -7.80 -3.55
C GLY A 108 -10.37 -7.53 -2.11
N GLU A 109 -10.67 -6.29 -1.75
CA GLU A 109 -11.05 -5.90 -0.39
C GLU A 109 -12.43 -6.47 -0.02
N LEU A 110 -13.38 -6.41 -0.97
CA LEU A 110 -14.68 -7.06 -0.85
C LEU A 110 -14.52 -8.57 -0.67
N HIS A 111 -13.68 -9.22 -1.49
CA HIS A 111 -13.45 -10.66 -1.43
C HIS A 111 -12.75 -11.07 -0.13
N SER A 112 -11.81 -10.27 0.36
CA SER A 112 -11.15 -10.47 1.65
C SER A 112 -12.13 -10.38 2.82
N THR A 113 -13.03 -9.40 2.79
CA THR A 113 -14.07 -9.25 3.81
C THR A 113 -15.09 -10.39 3.75
N ALA A 114 -15.55 -10.77 2.56
CA ALA A 114 -16.41 -11.93 2.36
C ALA A 114 -15.75 -13.21 2.85
N TYR A 115 -14.45 -13.35 2.61
CA TYR A 115 -13.69 -14.50 3.04
C TYR A 115 -13.53 -14.57 4.56
N ALA A 116 -13.31 -13.42 5.21
CA ALA A 116 -13.30 -13.32 6.68
C ALA A 116 -14.59 -13.83 7.29
N LEU A 117 -15.71 -13.41 6.70
CA LEU A 117 -17.04 -13.81 7.11
C LEU A 117 -17.31 -15.30 6.85
N TYR A 118 -16.90 -15.82 5.69
CA TYR A 118 -16.97 -17.23 5.36
C TYR A 118 -16.26 -18.09 6.41
N LEU A 119 -15.01 -17.74 6.74
CA LEU A 119 -14.22 -18.50 7.71
C LEU A 119 -14.87 -18.53 9.10
N ASN A 120 -15.44 -17.40 9.52
CA ASN A 120 -16.13 -17.29 10.81
C ASN A 120 -17.46 -18.04 10.87
N ARG A 121 -18.19 -18.14 9.74
CA ARG A 121 -19.50 -18.79 9.70
C ARG A 121 -19.42 -20.31 9.49
N TYR A 122 -18.48 -20.77 8.66
CA TYR A 122 -18.54 -22.13 8.10
C TYR A 122 -17.34 -23.01 8.42
N GLU A 123 -16.14 -22.45 8.50
CA GLU A 123 -14.92 -23.25 8.71
C GLU A 123 -14.52 -23.35 10.18
N SER A 124 -14.90 -22.36 10.99
CA SER A 124 -14.30 -22.19 12.30
C SER A 124 -15.14 -21.30 13.21
N SER A 125 -15.37 -21.71 14.46
CA SER A 125 -16.06 -20.91 15.48
C SER A 125 -15.15 -19.81 16.07
N LEU A 126 -14.52 -19.03 15.18
CA LEU A 126 -13.47 -18.06 15.50
C LEU A 126 -14.04 -16.66 15.70
N ALA A 127 -14.88 -16.49 16.71
CA ALA A 127 -15.25 -15.14 17.16
C ALA A 127 -13.98 -14.37 17.54
N PHE A 128 -13.83 -13.18 16.97
CA PHE A 128 -12.71 -12.26 17.21
C PHE A 128 -11.31 -12.78 16.87
N GLN A 129 -11.16 -13.79 15.99
CA GLN A 129 -9.82 -14.30 15.63
C GLN A 129 -9.43 -14.11 14.15
N THR A 130 -10.31 -13.53 13.34
CA THR A 130 -10.08 -13.25 11.92
C THR A 130 -9.95 -11.75 11.71
N TYR A 131 -8.78 -11.33 11.25
CA TYR A 131 -8.42 -9.93 11.06
C TYR A 131 -8.13 -9.68 9.58
N PHE A 132 -8.48 -8.50 9.09
CA PHE A 132 -8.19 -8.08 7.73
C PHE A 132 -7.10 -7.03 7.73
N ILE A 133 -6.06 -7.24 6.92
CA ILE A 133 -4.89 -6.36 6.87
C ILE A 133 -4.89 -5.61 5.54
N THR A 134 -5.11 -4.30 5.57
CA THR A 134 -5.12 -3.43 4.38
C THR A 134 -4.57 -2.04 4.71
N ASP A 135 -3.85 -1.44 3.76
CA ASP A 135 -3.45 -0.03 3.78
C ASP A 135 -4.38 0.85 2.92
N ASP A 136 -5.60 0.36 2.66
CA ASP A 136 -6.66 1.12 2.02
C ASP A 136 -7.60 1.71 3.08
N ASP A 137 -7.51 3.03 3.25
CA ASP A 137 -8.30 3.75 4.25
C ASP A 137 -9.81 3.74 3.96
N GLU A 138 -10.21 3.67 2.68
CA GLU A 138 -11.63 3.54 2.33
C GLU A 138 -12.13 2.16 2.72
N ALA A 139 -11.37 1.10 2.45
CA ALA A 139 -11.74 -0.26 2.84
C ALA A 139 -11.84 -0.41 4.37
N ILE A 140 -10.95 0.22 5.13
CA ILE A 140 -11.05 0.24 6.60
C ILE A 140 -12.38 0.87 7.03
N GLN A 141 -12.72 2.04 6.49
CA GLN A 141 -13.96 2.75 6.83
C GLN A 141 -15.22 1.96 6.43
N ASP A 142 -15.18 1.33 5.26
CA ASP A 142 -16.32 0.63 4.68
C ASP A 142 -16.59 -0.72 5.35
N PHE A 143 -15.57 -1.42 5.85
CA PHE A 143 -15.70 -2.78 6.38
C PHE A 143 -15.58 -2.90 7.91
N GLN A 144 -15.10 -1.89 8.63
CA GLN A 144 -14.96 -1.96 10.11
C GLN A 144 -16.27 -2.35 10.83
N ASP A 145 -17.42 -1.84 10.39
CA ASP A 145 -18.71 -2.10 11.03
C ASP A 145 -19.21 -3.51 10.72
N ILE A 146 -18.89 -4.05 9.55
CA ILE A 146 -19.15 -5.46 9.21
C ILE A 146 -18.34 -6.35 10.15
N PHE A 147 -17.05 -6.06 10.33
CA PHE A 147 -16.17 -6.82 11.21
C PHE A 147 -16.72 -6.83 12.64
N ARG A 148 -17.05 -5.66 13.16
CA ARG A 148 -17.62 -5.50 14.51
C ARG A 148 -18.96 -6.23 14.67
N SER A 149 -19.88 -6.08 13.71
CA SER A 149 -21.25 -6.62 13.82
C SER A 149 -21.32 -8.13 13.64
N ASN A 150 -20.35 -8.74 12.96
CA ASN A 150 -20.27 -10.18 12.76
C ASN A 150 -19.28 -10.86 13.72
N PHE A 151 -18.84 -10.16 14.77
CA PHE A 151 -17.88 -10.69 15.76
C PHE A 151 -16.60 -11.23 15.10
N LEU A 152 -16.14 -10.56 14.04
CA LEU A 152 -14.80 -10.76 13.50
C LEU A 152 -13.78 -10.03 14.39
N GLY A 153 -12.50 -10.15 14.07
CA GLY A 153 -11.45 -9.34 14.68
C GLY A 153 -11.53 -7.88 14.23
N GLU A 154 -10.39 -7.23 14.13
CA GLU A 154 -10.27 -5.86 13.65
C GLU A 154 -9.71 -5.79 12.22
N VAL A 155 -9.88 -4.64 11.59
CA VAL A 155 -9.17 -4.28 10.36
C VAL A 155 -7.92 -3.50 10.76
N PHE A 156 -6.76 -3.96 10.33
CA PHE A 156 -5.45 -3.41 10.68
C PHE A 156 -4.70 -2.93 9.45
N THR A 157 -3.79 -1.99 9.64
CA THR A 157 -2.81 -1.61 8.62
C THR A 157 -1.64 -2.58 8.57
N THR A 158 -0.82 -2.52 7.52
CA THR A 158 0.44 -3.27 7.46
C THR A 158 1.35 -2.90 8.63
N ILE A 159 1.37 -1.63 9.05
CA ILE A 159 2.16 -1.18 10.20
C ILE A 159 1.65 -1.78 11.51
N ASP A 160 0.33 -1.89 11.69
CA ASP A 160 -0.26 -2.57 12.86
C ASP A 160 0.15 -4.04 12.92
N LEU A 161 0.14 -4.73 11.77
CA LEU A 161 0.62 -6.11 11.70
C LEU A 161 2.09 -6.20 12.12
N LEU A 162 2.97 -5.32 11.63
CA LEU A 162 4.39 -5.32 12.01
C LEU A 162 4.60 -4.97 13.49
N LEU A 163 3.79 -4.06 14.07
CA LEU A 163 3.80 -3.80 15.50
C LEU A 163 3.42 -5.05 16.31
N ILE A 164 2.41 -5.80 15.87
CA ILE A 164 2.06 -7.09 16.49
C ILE A 164 3.27 -8.03 16.44
N LEU A 165 3.95 -8.17 15.29
CA LEU A 165 5.15 -9.00 15.21
C LEU A 165 6.26 -8.54 16.17
N SER A 166 6.40 -7.22 16.35
CA SER A 166 7.37 -6.66 17.28
C SER A 166 7.02 -6.96 18.74
N ILE A 167 5.74 -6.93 19.12
CA ILE A 167 5.27 -7.33 20.46
C ILE A 167 5.54 -8.82 20.72
N TYR A 168 5.48 -9.65 19.68
CA TYR A 168 5.84 -11.06 19.74
C TYR A 168 7.36 -11.32 19.64
N GLU A 169 8.19 -10.28 19.66
CA GLU A 169 9.67 -10.34 19.60
C GLU A 169 10.22 -11.02 18.33
N ILE A 170 9.42 -11.08 17.25
CA ILE A 170 9.83 -11.69 15.97
C ILE A 170 10.70 -10.71 15.16
N ILE A 171 10.37 -9.43 15.25
CA ILE A 171 11.12 -8.32 14.68
C ILE A 171 11.32 -7.24 15.75
N SER A 172 12.31 -6.37 15.57
CA SER A 172 12.52 -5.25 16.48
C SER A 172 11.58 -4.09 16.16
N TYR A 173 11.34 -3.24 17.15
CA TYR A 173 10.65 -1.96 16.94
C TYR A 173 11.35 -1.08 15.89
N LYS A 174 12.69 -1.16 15.82
CA LYS A 174 13.47 -0.48 14.77
C LYS A 174 13.04 -0.96 13.39
N ASN A 175 12.83 -2.25 13.18
CA ASN A 175 12.36 -2.78 11.90
C ASN A 175 11.00 -2.20 11.50
N VAL A 176 10.08 -2.07 12.45
CA VAL A 176 8.77 -1.43 12.20
C VAL A 176 8.93 0.03 11.77
N MET A 177 9.78 0.78 12.47
CA MET A 177 10.02 2.20 12.15
C MET A 177 10.72 2.38 10.81
N ASP A 178 11.72 1.56 10.51
CA ASP A 178 12.43 1.59 9.22
C ASP A 178 11.47 1.24 8.07
N PHE A 179 10.62 0.23 8.26
CA PHE A 179 9.56 -0.10 7.31
C PHE A 179 8.60 1.08 7.08
N ALA A 180 8.10 1.70 8.15
CA ALA A 180 7.18 2.84 8.06
C ALA A 180 7.81 4.03 7.31
N HIS A 181 9.08 4.35 7.58
CA HIS A 181 9.78 5.42 6.87
C HIS A 181 10.02 5.08 5.40
N ASN A 182 10.37 3.83 5.08
CA ASN A 182 10.54 3.38 3.70
C ASN A 182 9.22 3.36 2.93
N LEU A 183 8.13 2.94 3.55
CA LEU A 183 6.79 3.01 2.99
C LEU A 183 6.38 4.46 2.68
N LYS A 184 6.64 5.38 3.63
CA LYS A 184 6.43 6.81 3.41
C LYS A 184 7.23 7.30 2.20
N LYS A 185 8.51 6.94 2.12
CA LYS A 185 9.39 7.33 1.02
C LYS A 185 8.87 6.83 -0.34
N GLN A 186 8.32 5.61 -0.37
CA GLN A 186 7.68 5.07 -1.56
C GLN A 186 6.45 5.88 -1.98
N TYR A 187 5.57 6.24 -1.03
CA TYR A 187 4.35 7.01 -1.31
C TYR A 187 4.62 8.46 -1.76
N ILE A 188 5.76 9.05 -1.41
CA ILE A 188 6.13 10.41 -1.86
C ILE A 188 7.12 10.39 -3.04
N GLN A 189 7.31 9.24 -3.71
CA GLN A 189 8.35 9.12 -4.70
C GLN A 189 8.09 10.00 -5.93
N ASN A 190 6.87 10.05 -6.49
CA ASN A 190 6.64 10.93 -7.65
C ASN A 190 6.65 12.41 -7.23
N TYR A 191 6.11 12.76 -6.06
CA TYR A 191 6.29 14.10 -5.48
C TYR A 191 7.77 14.52 -5.46
N THR A 192 8.64 13.67 -4.92
CA THR A 192 10.09 13.94 -4.82
C THR A 192 10.74 14.04 -6.21
N ASN A 193 10.36 13.15 -7.14
CA ASN A 193 10.86 13.16 -8.51
C ASN A 193 10.50 14.45 -9.25
N VAL A 194 9.25 14.93 -9.12
CA VAL A 194 8.81 16.18 -9.74
C VAL A 194 9.59 17.37 -9.20
N LEU A 195 9.76 17.47 -7.87
CA LEU A 195 10.52 18.58 -7.28
C LEU A 195 11.98 18.60 -7.74
N ASN A 196 12.62 17.43 -7.78
CA ASN A 196 13.99 17.30 -8.27
C ASN A 196 14.12 17.67 -9.76
N GLU A 197 13.16 17.27 -10.59
CA GLU A 197 13.12 17.64 -12.01
C GLU A 197 12.95 19.16 -12.18
N ILE A 198 12.04 19.80 -11.42
CA ILE A 198 11.85 21.25 -11.45
C ILE A 198 13.14 21.97 -11.06
N GLN A 199 13.79 21.56 -9.96
CA GLN A 199 15.07 22.15 -9.53
C GLN A 199 16.18 21.96 -10.57
N THR A 200 16.21 20.80 -11.24
CA THR A 200 17.18 20.51 -12.31
C THR A 200 16.95 21.42 -13.52
N LEU A 201 15.68 21.64 -13.90
CA LEU A 201 15.33 22.54 -15.00
C LEU A 201 15.64 24.00 -14.67
N GLN A 202 15.41 24.45 -13.44
CA GLN A 202 15.73 25.82 -13.01
C GLN A 202 17.24 26.13 -13.08
N LYS A 203 18.10 25.12 -12.99
CA LYS A 203 19.56 25.27 -13.17
C LYS A 203 19.99 25.34 -14.63
N LYS A 204 19.11 25.03 -15.59
CA LYS A 204 19.39 25.16 -17.03
C LYS A 204 19.22 26.61 -17.47
N ASN A 205 19.84 26.96 -18.59
CA ASN A 205 19.74 28.30 -19.18
C ASN A 205 18.37 28.47 -19.88
N LEU A 206 17.32 28.70 -19.09
CA LEU A 206 15.94 28.86 -19.57
C LEU A 206 15.55 30.35 -19.65
N PRO A 207 14.58 30.72 -20.52
CA PRO A 207 13.98 32.04 -20.52
C PRO A 207 13.40 32.41 -19.14
N THR A 208 13.49 33.68 -18.75
CA THR A 208 13.01 34.18 -17.44
C THR A 208 11.55 33.82 -17.16
N LYS A 209 10.69 33.81 -18.20
CA LYS A 209 9.28 33.39 -18.08
C LYS A 209 9.13 31.92 -17.68
N GLU A 210 9.96 31.03 -18.23
CA GLU A 210 9.95 29.60 -17.90
C GLU A 210 10.48 29.38 -16.48
N ILE A 211 11.50 30.13 -16.03
CA ILE A 211 12.01 30.07 -14.65
C ILE A 211 10.94 30.53 -13.64
N ALA A 212 10.26 31.65 -13.92
CA ALA A 212 9.18 32.14 -13.08
C ALA A 212 8.01 31.14 -13.02
N PHE A 213 7.67 30.53 -14.16
CA PHE A 213 6.67 29.46 -14.22
C PHE A 213 7.07 28.24 -13.37
N LEU A 214 8.31 27.75 -13.49
CA LEU A 214 8.80 26.61 -12.71
C LEU A 214 8.77 26.90 -11.20
N SER A 215 9.09 28.13 -10.80
CA SER A 215 9.04 28.55 -9.39
C SER A 215 7.60 28.53 -8.84
N LYS A 216 6.65 29.02 -9.64
CA LYS A 216 5.22 28.95 -9.29
C LYS A 216 4.74 27.50 -9.22
N LEU A 217 5.13 26.66 -10.19
CA LEU A 217 4.75 25.25 -10.21
C LEU A 217 5.30 24.51 -8.99
N HIS A 218 6.55 24.79 -8.58
CA HIS A 218 7.13 24.27 -7.35
C HIS A 218 6.32 24.66 -6.13
N GLU A 219 5.91 25.92 -6.02
CA GLU A 219 5.08 26.42 -4.92
C GLU A 219 3.69 25.74 -4.88
N ASP A 220 3.01 25.64 -6.03
CA ASP A 220 1.70 24.99 -6.13
C ASP A 220 1.78 23.50 -5.72
N ILE A 221 2.86 22.78 -6.13
CA ILE A 221 3.11 21.39 -5.71
C ILE A 221 3.40 21.30 -4.21
N HIS A 222 4.24 22.18 -3.67
CA HIS A 222 4.60 22.17 -2.25
C HIS A 222 3.38 22.42 -1.35
N HIS A 223 2.41 23.21 -1.81
CA HIS A 223 1.14 23.44 -1.12
C HIS A 223 0.06 22.39 -1.42
N LEU A 224 0.39 21.36 -2.21
CA LEU A 224 -0.54 20.30 -2.64
C LEU A 224 -1.79 20.84 -3.37
N ASP A 225 -1.66 21.97 -4.09
CA ASP A 225 -2.74 22.60 -4.85
C ASP A 225 -2.83 21.99 -6.25
N PHE A 226 -3.31 20.75 -6.31
CA PHE A 226 -3.33 19.95 -7.54
C PHE A 226 -4.23 20.54 -8.64
N ASP A 227 -5.28 21.27 -8.27
CA ASP A 227 -6.12 22.01 -9.22
C ASP A 227 -5.32 23.10 -9.94
N LYS A 228 -4.47 23.84 -9.22
CA LYS A 228 -3.57 24.82 -9.84
C LYS A 228 -2.47 24.14 -10.66
N VAL A 229 -1.92 23.03 -10.19
CA VAL A 229 -0.93 22.23 -10.94
C VAL A 229 -1.52 21.80 -12.29
N GLN A 230 -2.74 21.25 -12.29
CA GLN A 230 -3.43 20.84 -13.52
C GLN A 230 -3.66 22.02 -14.46
N LYS A 231 -4.14 23.17 -13.95
CA LYS A 231 -4.31 24.40 -14.75
C LYS A 231 -2.98 24.92 -15.30
N ASN A 232 -1.88 24.77 -14.57
CA ASN A 232 -0.56 25.19 -15.04
C ASN A 232 -0.07 24.34 -16.22
N MET A 233 -0.48 23.06 -16.30
CA MET A 233 -0.14 22.16 -17.41
C MET A 233 -0.82 22.52 -18.74
N GLU A 234 -1.77 23.45 -18.74
CA GLU A 234 -2.42 23.96 -19.96
C GLU A 234 -1.71 25.19 -20.55
N LYS A 235 -0.75 25.78 -19.81
CA LYS A 235 -0.11 27.05 -20.18
C LYS A 235 0.96 26.88 -21.25
N SER A 236 1.18 27.94 -22.03
CA SER A 236 2.17 27.97 -23.11
C SER A 236 3.61 27.69 -22.63
N GLU A 237 3.94 28.17 -21.44
CA GLU A 237 5.20 27.99 -20.75
C GLU A 237 5.45 26.52 -20.43
N TYR A 238 4.42 25.83 -19.94
CA TYR A 238 4.48 24.40 -19.70
C TYR A 238 4.71 23.62 -21.00
N ILE A 239 3.95 23.94 -22.07
CA ILE A 239 4.10 23.29 -23.37
C ILE A 239 5.52 23.49 -23.92
N SER A 240 6.11 24.68 -23.74
CA SER A 240 7.51 24.95 -24.11
C SER A 240 8.48 24.06 -23.32
N ILE A 241 8.35 24.01 -21.99
CA ILE A 241 9.21 23.22 -21.11
C ILE A 241 9.11 21.73 -21.43
N LYS A 242 7.88 21.22 -21.57
CA LYS A 242 7.59 19.82 -21.92
C LYS A 242 8.24 19.38 -23.23
N ARG A 243 8.31 20.25 -24.24
CA ARG A 243 8.99 19.95 -25.51
C ARG A 243 10.49 19.76 -25.33
N LYS A 244 11.11 20.46 -24.38
CA LYS A 244 12.55 20.36 -24.07
C LYS A 244 12.86 19.21 -23.11
N GLN A 245 11.91 18.87 -22.24
CA GLN A 245 12.05 17.83 -21.24
C GLN A 245 10.73 17.10 -21.06
N THR A 246 10.59 15.93 -21.68
CA THR A 246 9.35 15.15 -21.67
C THR A 246 9.09 14.46 -20.33
N SER A 247 10.13 14.19 -19.54
CA SER A 247 10.01 13.53 -18.23
C SER A 247 9.12 14.31 -17.25
N ILE A 248 9.13 15.65 -17.30
CA ILE A 248 8.30 16.47 -16.40
C ILE A 248 6.80 16.21 -16.58
N ASP A 249 6.35 15.92 -17.81
CA ASP A 249 4.94 15.62 -18.09
C ASP A 249 4.54 14.27 -17.49
N ILE A 250 5.45 13.29 -17.55
CA ILE A 250 5.24 11.98 -16.96
C ILE A 250 5.17 12.11 -15.43
N PHE A 251 6.14 12.81 -14.82
CA PHE A 251 6.17 12.96 -13.37
C PHE A 251 4.97 13.73 -12.82
N LEU A 252 4.55 14.82 -13.49
CA LEU A 252 3.37 15.58 -13.07
C LEU A 252 2.08 14.78 -13.21
N LYS A 253 1.91 14.02 -14.30
CA LYS A 253 0.75 13.13 -14.45
C LYS A 253 0.73 12.03 -13.40
N ASN A 254 1.89 11.47 -13.06
CA ASN A 254 1.98 10.49 -11.99
C ASN A 254 1.60 11.11 -10.64
N LEU A 255 2.16 12.28 -10.31
CA LEU A 255 1.85 13.01 -9.08
C LEU A 255 0.34 13.34 -8.96
N LEU A 256 -0.30 13.80 -10.04
CA LEU A 256 -1.74 14.10 -10.04
C LEU A 256 -2.63 12.87 -9.82
N ASN A 257 -2.09 11.67 -10.02
CA ASN A 257 -2.78 10.40 -9.75
C ASN A 257 -2.34 9.75 -8.42
N GLU A 258 -1.44 10.37 -7.65
CA GLU A 258 -1.02 9.86 -6.34
C GLU A 258 -2.03 10.21 -5.25
N ASP A 259 -2.28 9.25 -4.36
CA ASP A 259 -3.03 9.50 -3.12
C ASP A 259 -2.09 9.88 -1.98
N LEU A 260 -1.73 11.16 -1.90
CA LEU A 260 -0.87 11.67 -0.82
C LEU A 260 -1.56 11.70 0.55
N LYS A 261 -2.85 11.39 0.65
CA LYS A 261 -3.51 11.26 1.97
C LYS A 261 -2.88 10.13 2.78
N LYS A 262 -2.45 9.05 2.10
CA LYS A 262 -1.74 7.92 2.73
C LYS A 262 -0.50 8.35 3.50
N VAL A 263 0.23 9.35 2.98
CA VAL A 263 1.42 9.93 3.64
C VAL A 263 1.04 10.62 4.94
N THR A 264 -0.04 11.40 4.93
CA THR A 264 -0.52 12.13 6.12
C THR A 264 -0.99 11.15 7.20
N ILE A 265 -1.65 10.08 6.80
CA ILE A 265 -2.14 9.04 7.71
C ILE A 265 -0.96 8.26 8.30
N LEU A 266 0.00 7.88 7.47
CA LEU A 266 1.23 7.21 7.92
C LEU A 266 2.06 8.10 8.84
N ASP A 267 2.14 9.42 8.60
CA ASP A 267 2.81 10.36 9.51
C ASP A 267 2.15 10.41 10.88
N LYS A 268 0.81 10.49 10.92
CA LYS A 268 0.08 10.41 12.19
C LYS A 268 0.35 9.09 12.91
N LYS A 269 0.39 7.98 12.17
CA LYS A 269 0.67 6.65 12.72
C LYS A 269 2.08 6.57 13.30
N ILE A 270 3.08 7.07 12.58
CA ILE A 270 4.47 7.15 13.04
C ILE A 270 4.57 7.96 14.35
N GLU A 271 3.91 9.12 14.41
CA GLU A 271 3.92 9.95 15.62
C GLU A 271 3.15 9.30 16.78
N GLU A 272 2.04 8.62 16.50
CA GLU A 272 1.31 7.83 17.49
C GLU A 272 2.20 6.73 18.09
N ILE A 273 2.88 5.97 17.23
CA ILE A 273 3.79 4.90 17.64
C ILE A 273 4.92 5.48 18.50
N LYS A 274 5.58 6.56 18.04
CA LYS A 274 6.61 7.25 18.86
C LYS A 274 6.06 7.66 20.21
N SER A 275 4.89 8.31 20.26
CA SER A 275 4.31 8.80 21.51
C SER A 275 3.97 7.70 22.52
N LYS A 276 3.56 6.52 22.03
CA LYS A 276 3.14 5.38 22.86
C LYS A 276 4.30 4.47 23.28
N TYR A 277 5.34 4.39 22.46
CA TYR A 277 6.44 3.43 22.64
C TYR A 277 7.80 4.09 22.93
N TRP A 278 7.89 5.42 23.06
CA TRP A 278 9.16 6.13 23.34
C TRP A 278 9.79 5.88 24.71
N THR A 279 9.08 5.27 25.67
CA THR A 279 9.69 4.86 26.94
C THR A 279 10.35 3.49 26.78
N THR A 280 11.39 3.41 25.96
CA THR A 280 12.21 2.22 25.68
C THR A 280 13.15 1.83 26.84
N ASP A 281 12.68 1.98 28.09
CA ASP A 281 13.33 1.39 29.26
C ASP A 281 12.69 0.03 29.65
N LYS A 282 11.72 -0.49 28.87
CA LYS A 282 10.94 -1.70 29.22
C LYS A 282 10.47 -2.58 28.04
N ILE A 283 11.30 -2.80 27.03
CA ILE A 283 11.20 -3.99 26.15
C ILE A 283 12.57 -4.65 26.17
#